data_AF-A0A9J5ZA34-F1
#
_entry.id   AF-A0A9J5ZA34-F1
#
_cell.length_a   1.000
_cell.length_b   1.000
_cell.length_c   1.000
_cell.angle_alpha   90.00
_cell.angle_beta   90.00
_cell.angle_gamma   90.00
#
_symmetry.space_group_name_H-M   'P 1'
#
loop_
_entity.id
_entity.type
_entity.pdbx_description
1 polymer ?
#
loop_
_entity_poly.entity_id
_entity_poly.type
_entity_poly.pdbx_seq_one_letter_code
_entity_poly.pdbx_strand_id
1 'polypeptide(L)'
;IKSMKEMYLSDVNDLYEKIASKVQQSLPNERIEKLKMFKMTLERIMLFLRLNKHDINLVHKEKLPSVEKHISFFLSGKNLHKPTSSPLQG
;
A
#
# COMPACT_ATOMS: atom_id res chain seq x y z
N ILE A 1 -13.99 -6.10 -15.88
CA ILE A 1 -13.76 -5.46 -14.55
C ILE A 1 -12.45 -6.01 -14.01
N LYS A 2 -11.46 -5.16 -13.73
CA LYS A 2 -10.15 -5.55 -13.19
C LYS A 2 -10.27 -5.76 -11.68
N SER A 3 -9.67 -6.82 -11.14
CA SER A 3 -9.73 -7.09 -9.69
C SER A 3 -8.83 -6.13 -8.90
N MET A 4 -9.13 -5.88 -7.63
CA MET A 4 -8.28 -5.06 -6.74
C MET A 4 -6.84 -5.58 -6.70
N LYS A 5 -6.65 -6.91 -6.73
CA LYS A 5 -5.33 -7.54 -6.80
C LYS A 5 -4.55 -7.04 -8.01
N GLU A 6 -5.13 -7.12 -9.20
CA GLU A 6 -4.47 -6.70 -10.44
C GLU A 6 -4.27 -5.18 -10.51
N MET A 7 -5.07 -4.39 -9.79
CA MET A 7 -4.95 -2.93 -9.75
C MET A 7 -3.85 -2.45 -8.80
N TYR A 8 -3.72 -3.09 -7.63
CA TYR A 8 -2.94 -2.52 -6.53
C TYR A 8 -1.74 -3.35 -6.10
N LEU A 9 -1.69 -4.66 -6.37
CA LEU A 9 -0.70 -5.55 -5.74
C LEU A 9 0.75 -5.13 -6.03
N SER A 10 1.06 -4.73 -7.27
CA SER A 10 2.41 -4.30 -7.65
C SER A 10 2.82 -3.02 -6.91
N ASP A 11 1.96 -2.00 -6.91
CA ASP A 11 2.22 -0.72 -6.26
C ASP A 11 2.33 -0.85 -4.73
N VAL A 12 1.50 -1.70 -4.13
CA VAL A 12 1.56 -2.00 -2.70
C VAL A 12 2.85 -2.75 -2.34
N ASN A 13 3.30 -3.66 -3.20
CA ASN A 13 4.54 -4.42 -2.99
C ASN A 13 5.77 -3.50 -3.05
N ASP A 14 5.87 -2.63 -4.06
CA ASP A 14 6.94 -1.63 -4.18
C ASP A 14 7.03 -0.74 -2.93
N LEU A 15 5.88 -0.21 -2.49
CA LEU A 15 5.83 0.63 -1.30
C LEU A 15 6.24 -0.15 -0.03
N TYR A 16 5.81 -1.42 0.08
CA TYR A 16 6.21 -2.29 1.18
C TYR A 16 7.73 -2.48 1.21
N GLU A 17 8.35 -2.82 0.08
CA GLU A 17 9.81 -3.02 -0.01
C GLU A 17 10.57 -1.75 0.37
N LYS A 18 10.11 -0.59 -0.11
CA LYS A 18 10.69 0.71 0.22
C LYS A 18 10.62 1.03 1.71
N ILE A 19 9.48 0.75 2.35
CA ILE A 19 9.33 0.97 3.81
C ILE A 19 10.14 -0.07 4.59
N ALA A 20 10.15 -1.33 4.17
CA ALA A 20 10.91 -2.40 4.82
C ALA A 20 12.41 -2.10 4.84
N SER A 21 12.96 -1.65 3.72
CA SER A 21 14.35 -1.21 3.61
C SER A 21 14.65 -0.04 4.55
N LYS A 22 13.78 0.98 4.59
CA LYS A 22 13.92 2.11 5.54
C LYS A 22 13.86 1.65 7.00
N VAL A 23 12.97 0.70 7.32
CA VAL A 23 12.86 0.14 8.67
C VAL A 23 14.14 -0.56 9.08
N GLN A 24 14.74 -1.34 8.19
CA GLN A 24 15.98 -2.08 8.43
C GLN A 24 17.20 -1.17 8.61
N GLN A 25 17.26 -0.04 7.90
CA GLN A 25 18.41 0.86 7.90
C GLN A 25 18.39 1.93 9.00
N SER A 26 17.28 2.08 9.73
CA SER A 26 17.13 3.19 10.69
C SER A 26 17.43 2.79 12.14
N LEU A 27 17.91 3.76 12.92
CA LEU A 27 18.07 3.63 14.37
C LEU A 27 16.70 3.72 15.09
N PRO A 28 16.55 3.09 16.28
CA PRO A 28 15.31 3.12 17.05
C PRO A 28 14.90 4.54 17.43
N ASN A 29 13.74 5.01 16.93
CA ASN A 29 13.13 6.29 17.30
C ASN A 29 11.61 6.27 17.05
N GLU A 30 10.87 7.24 17.54
CA GLU A 30 9.40 7.27 17.38
C GLU A 30 8.93 7.20 15.91
N ARG A 31 9.68 7.80 14.98
CA ARG A 31 9.37 7.72 13.55
C ARG A 31 9.55 6.31 13.00
N ILE A 32 10.47 5.51 13.55
CA ILE A 32 10.66 4.12 13.13
C ILE A 32 9.49 3.24 13.55
N GLU A 33 8.93 3.46 14.73
CA GLU A 33 7.76 2.72 15.21
C GLU A 33 6.56 2.96 14.30
N LYS A 34 6.35 4.21 13.87
CA LYS A 34 5.33 4.55 12.86
C LYS A 34 5.57 3.85 11.52
N LEU A 35 6.82 3.79 11.04
CA LEU A 35 7.16 3.06 9.82
C LEU A 35 6.94 1.55 9.94
N LYS A 36 7.21 0.96 11.12
CA LYS A 36 6.89 -0.46 11.39
C LYS A 36 5.38 -0.72 11.34
N MET A 37 4.56 0.18 11.89
CA MET A 37 3.10 0.08 11.79
C MET A 37 2.62 0.17 10.33
N PHE A 38 3.19 1.08 9.54
CA PHE A 38 2.88 1.18 8.11
C PHE A 38 3.30 -0.07 7.34
N LYS A 39 4.49 -0.60 7.61
CA LYS A 39 4.95 -1.89 7.05
C LYS A 39 3.96 -3.01 7.34
N MET A 40 3.57 -3.19 8.60
CA MET A 40 2.60 -4.21 9.02
C MET A 40 1.23 -4.03 8.36
N THR A 41 0.79 -2.79 8.14
CA THR A 41 -0.47 -2.51 7.45
C THR A 41 -0.41 -2.91 5.97
N LEU A 42 0.70 -2.61 5.29
CA LEU A 42 0.91 -3.03 3.90
C LEU A 42 0.98 -4.55 3.77
N GLU A 43 1.61 -5.25 4.72
CA GLU A 43 1.62 -6.72 4.77
C GLU A 43 0.20 -7.31 4.84
N ARG A 44 -0.65 -6.76 5.71
CA ARG A 44 -2.06 -7.18 5.83
C ARG A 44 -2.85 -6.93 4.55
N ILE A 45 -2.62 -5.79 3.90
CA ILE A 45 -3.24 -5.47 2.61
C ILE A 45 -2.79 -6.47 1.54
N MET A 46 -1.49 -6.75 1.42
CA MET A 46 -1.00 -7.73 0.46
C MET A 46 -1.56 -9.12 0.69
N LEU A 47 -1.65 -9.56 1.96
CA LEU A 47 -2.27 -10.82 2.31
C LEU A 47 -3.73 -10.87 1.85
N PHE A 48 -4.48 -9.79 2.12
CA PHE A 48 -5.87 -9.66 1.68
C PHE A 48 -6.01 -9.70 0.15
N LEU A 49 -5.16 -8.97 -0.58
CA LEU A 49 -5.17 -8.96 -2.05
C LEU A 49 -4.79 -10.33 -2.66
N ARG A 50 -4.06 -11.16 -1.91
CA ARG A 50 -3.65 -12.51 -2.34
C ARG A 50 -4.66 -13.59 -2.00
N LEU A 51 -5.70 -13.31 -1.21
CA LEU A 51 -6.75 -14.28 -0.89
C LEU A 51 -7.39 -14.83 -2.16
N ASN A 52 -7.62 -16.14 -2.20
CA ASN A 52 -8.33 -16.75 -3.30
C ASN A 52 -9.84 -16.46 -3.15
N LYS A 53 -10.55 -16.41 -4.28
CA LYS A 53 -12.00 -16.14 -4.29
C LYS A 53 -12.81 -17.10 -3.40
N HIS A 54 -12.31 -18.33 -3.22
CA HIS A 54 -12.92 -19.35 -2.38
C HIS A 54 -12.75 -19.10 -0.87
N ASP A 55 -11.73 -18.33 -0.47
CA ASP A 55 -11.42 -18.03 0.94
C ASP A 55 -12.13 -16.75 1.42
N ILE A 56 -12.76 -16.01 0.51
CA ILE A 56 -13.45 -14.74 0.81
C ILE A 56 -14.84 -15.01 1.41
N ASN A 57 -14.90 -15.02 2.75
CA ASN A 57 -16.16 -14.99 3.51
C ASN A 57 -16.80 -13.58 3.59
N LEU A 58 -18.00 -13.48 4.19
CA LEU A 58 -18.75 -12.23 4.36
C LEU A 58 -17.96 -11.14 5.09
N VAL A 59 -17.24 -11.50 6.16
CA VAL A 59 -16.41 -10.59 6.95
C VAL A 59 -15.31 -9.95 6.10
N HIS A 60 -14.72 -10.68 5.16
CA HIS A 60 -13.74 -10.11 4.22
C HIS A 60 -14.39 -9.09 3.28
N LYS A 61 -15.62 -9.34 2.82
CA LYS A 61 -16.36 -8.41 1.94
C LYS A 61 -16.70 -7.11 2.67
N GLU A 62 -17.11 -7.19 3.93
CA GLU A 62 -17.39 -6.00 4.75
C GLU A 62 -16.15 -5.14 4.99
N LYS A 63 -14.96 -5.76 5.02
CA LYS A 63 -13.68 -5.06 5.16
C LYS A 63 -13.17 -4.45 3.85
N LEU A 64 -13.73 -4.82 2.71
CA LEU A 64 -13.26 -4.40 1.38
C LEU A 64 -13.17 -2.87 1.24
N PRO A 65 -14.18 -2.06 1.63
CA PRO A 65 -14.10 -0.60 1.51
C PRO A 65 -13.00 -0.01 2.40
N SER A 66 -12.75 -0.60 3.57
CA SER A 66 -11.68 -0.15 4.47
C SER A 66 -10.29 -0.46 3.90
N VAL A 67 -10.11 -1.65 3.33
CA VAL A 67 -8.87 -2.04 2.64
C VAL A 67 -8.59 -1.09 1.47
N GLU A 68 -9.60 -0.80 0.65
CA GLU A 68 -9.48 0.14 -0.48
C GLU A 68 -9.12 1.56 -0.02
N LYS A 69 -9.73 2.04 1.07
CA LYS A 69 -9.40 3.34 1.68
C LYS A 69 -7.94 3.40 2.15
N HIS A 70 -7.42 2.35 2.78
CA HIS A 70 -6.02 2.31 3.19
C HIS A 70 -5.06 2.26 1.99
N ILE A 71 -5.38 1.45 0.97
CA ILE A 71 -4.60 1.43 -0.28
C ILE A 71 -4.56 2.84 -0.87
N SER A 72 -5.71 3.50 -1.01
CA SER A 72 -5.79 4.86 -1.52
C SER A 72 -4.93 5.83 -0.71
N PHE A 73 -5.01 5.79 0.63
CA PHE A 73 -4.18 6.63 1.51
C PHE A 73 -2.67 6.44 1.24
N PHE A 74 -2.19 5.20 1.20
CA PHE A 74 -0.78 4.89 0.97
C PHE A 74 -0.31 5.28 -0.43
N LEU A 75 -1.14 4.98 -1.44
CA LEU A 75 -0.82 5.26 -2.84
C LEU A 75 -0.98 6.73 -3.21
N SER A 76 -1.81 7.51 -2.50
CA SER A 76 -1.91 8.97 -2.66
C SER A 76 -0.58 9.65 -2.37
N GLY A 77 0.14 9.17 -1.34
CA GLY A 77 1.48 9.67 -1.01
C GLY A 77 2.53 9.40 -2.10
N LYS A 78 2.34 8.38 -2.95
CA LYS A 78 3.26 8.08 -4.08
C LYS A 78 3.10 9.07 -5.23
N ASN A 79 1.87 9.54 -5.46
CA ASN A 79 1.55 10.41 -6.60
C ASN A 79 1.89 11.89 -6.32
N LEU A 80 1.99 12.29 -5.06
CA LEU A 80 2.44 13.65 -4.69
C LEU A 80 3.91 13.91 -5.08
N HIS A 81 4.70 12.86 -5.31
CA HIS A 81 6.11 12.95 -5.69
C HIS A 81 6.39 12.69 -7.17
N LYS A 82 5.38 12.56 -8.03
CA LYS A 82 5.63 12.80 -9.45
C LYS A 82 5.75 14.31 -9.61
N PRO A 83 6.93 14.87 -9.96
CA PRO A 83 6.94 16.23 -10.45
C PRO A 83 5.99 16.22 -11.65
N THR A 84 4.94 17.01 -11.57
CA THR A 84 4.23 17.46 -12.76
C THR A 84 5.30 18.09 -13.65
N SER A 85 5.83 17.31 -14.59
CA SER A 85 6.58 17.82 -15.71
C SER A 85 5.57 18.63 -16.50
N SER A 86 5.50 19.93 -16.19
CA SER A 86 4.86 20.92 -17.02
C SER A 86 5.47 20.80 -18.41
N PRO A 87 4.69 20.68 -19.50
CA PRO A 87 5.23 20.95 -20.81
C PRO A 87 5.49 22.45 -20.85
N LEU A 88 6.75 22.84 -20.73
CA LEU A 88 7.19 24.16 -21.16
C LEU A 88 6.97 24.19 -22.67
N GLN A 89 5.92 24.92 -23.09
CA GLN A 89 5.80 25.41 -24.45
C GLN A 89 7.02 26.29 -24.75
N GLY A 90 7.69 25.98 -25.86
CA GLY A 90 8.77 26.75 -26.48
C GLY A 90 9.00 26.22 -27.88
#